data_AF-A0A9D9UXX3-F1
#
_entry.id   AF-A0A9D9UXX3-F1
#
_cell.length_a   1.000
_cell.length_b   1.000
_cell.length_c   1.000
_cell.angle_alpha   90.00
_cell.angle_beta   90.00
_cell.angle_gamma   90.00
#
_symmetry.space_group_name_H-M   'P 1'
#
loop_
_entity.id
_entity.type
_entity.pdbx_description
1 polymer ?
#
loop_
_entity_poly.entity_id
_entity_poly.type
_entity_poly.pdbx_seq_one_letter_code
_entity_poly.pdbx_strand_id
1 'polypeptide(L)'
;MDTHTNGALDIGSLPPDEQEEVLLTAGDLIMKESLVRLAEQMDDATATEFDALLTKGASEEEIAAFIQTRVPGADVAMKGSVDDVQGAILGDKP
;
A
#
# COMPACT_ATOMS: atom_id res chain seq x y z
N MET A 1 -3.96 -22.04 -30.07
CA MET A 1 -4.20 -20.58 -30.05
C MET A 1 -4.41 -20.26 -28.58
N ASP A 2 -3.29 -20.12 -27.89
CA ASP A 2 -3.23 -20.10 -26.42
C ASP A 2 -3.53 -18.67 -25.95
N THR A 3 -4.80 -18.41 -25.67
CA THR A 3 -5.21 -17.17 -25.01
C THR A 3 -5.16 -17.40 -23.50
N HIS A 4 -3.95 -17.39 -22.94
CA HIS A 4 -3.76 -17.23 -21.51
C HIS A 4 -4.05 -15.77 -21.15
N THR A 5 -5.31 -15.47 -20.84
CA THR A 5 -5.68 -14.25 -20.08
C THR A 5 -5.27 -14.45 -18.61
N ASN A 6 -3.97 -14.46 -18.35
CA ASN A 6 -3.37 -14.57 -17.02
C ASN A 6 -3.03 -13.18 -16.50
N GLY A 7 -3.96 -12.53 -15.81
CA GLY A 7 -3.70 -11.24 -15.15
C GLY A 7 -4.38 -11.08 -13.79
N ALA A 8 -5.33 -11.95 -13.43
CA ALA A 8 -6.08 -11.88 -12.18
C ALA A 8 -5.87 -13.15 -11.35
N LEU A 9 -5.54 -12.98 -10.07
CA LEU A 9 -5.59 -14.01 -9.04
C LEU A 9 -7.04 -14.20 -8.60
N ASP A 10 -7.69 -15.29 -9.02
CA ASP A 10 -9.01 -15.68 -8.51
C ASP A 10 -8.90 -16.24 -7.08
N ILE A 11 -8.67 -15.36 -6.10
CA ILE A 11 -8.48 -15.72 -4.69
C ILE A 11 -9.68 -16.51 -4.16
N GLY A 12 -10.90 -16.20 -4.60
CA GLY A 12 -12.11 -16.87 -4.12
C GLY A 12 -12.16 -18.37 -4.43
N SER A 13 -11.35 -18.84 -5.38
CA SER A 13 -11.22 -20.24 -5.76
C SER A 13 -10.17 -21.01 -4.94
N LEU A 14 -9.31 -20.30 -4.20
CA LEU A 14 -8.22 -20.91 -3.42
C LEU A 14 -8.73 -21.54 -2.12
N PRO A 15 -8.02 -22.54 -1.57
CA PRO A 15 -8.20 -23.00 -0.19
C PRO A 15 -8.08 -21.84 0.83
N PRO A 16 -8.80 -21.88 1.97
CA PRO A 16 -8.81 -20.77 2.93
C PRO A 16 -7.44 -20.33 3.47
N ASP A 17 -6.53 -21.28 3.65
CA ASP A 17 -5.14 -21.06 4.05
C ASP A 17 -4.33 -20.33 2.97
N GLU A 18 -4.50 -20.72 1.72
CA GLU A 18 -3.88 -20.02 0.58
C GLU A 18 -4.50 -18.62 0.36
N GLN A 19 -5.80 -18.46 0.61
CA GLN A 19 -6.44 -17.13 0.60
C GLN A 19 -5.84 -16.20 1.64
N GLU A 20 -5.62 -16.70 2.87
CA GLU A 20 -5.00 -15.94 3.94
C GLU A 20 -3.57 -15.52 3.57
N GLU A 21 -2.78 -16.44 3.01
CA GLU A 21 -1.40 -16.14 2.58
C GLU A 21 -1.35 -15.06 1.49
N VAL A 22 -2.26 -15.12 0.51
CA VAL A 22 -2.35 -14.10 -0.54
C VAL A 22 -2.79 -12.75 0.04
N LEU A 23 -3.76 -12.72 0.96
CA LEU A 23 -4.21 -11.48 1.60
C LEU A 23 -3.11 -10.84 2.46
N LEU A 24 -2.34 -11.65 3.20
CA LEU A 24 -1.21 -11.16 3.98
C LEU A 24 -0.12 -10.58 3.08
N THR A 25 0.19 -11.26 1.98
CA THR A 25 1.17 -10.80 0.99
C THR A 25 0.71 -9.50 0.31
N ALA A 26 -0.58 -9.41 -0.03
CA ALA A 26 -1.18 -8.20 -0.58
C ALA A 26 -1.10 -7.03 0.41
N GLY A 27 -1.39 -7.27 1.70
CA GLY A 27 -1.30 -6.25 2.74
C GLY A 27 0.12 -5.69 2.90
N ASP A 28 1.13 -6.55 2.90
CA ASP A 28 2.54 -6.13 2.97
C ASP A 28 2.96 -5.33 1.72
N LEU A 29 2.49 -5.74 0.53
CA LEU A 29 2.75 -5.00 -0.70
C LEU A 29 2.10 -3.61 -0.70
N ILE A 30 0.82 -3.52 -0.34
CA ILE A 30 0.09 -2.24 -0.21
C ILE A 30 0.82 -1.31 0.76
N MET A 31 1.27 -1.84 1.89
CA MET A 31 1.98 -1.04 2.90
C MET A 31 3.30 -0.50 2.36
N LYS A 32 4.13 -1.35 1.73
CA LYS A 32 5.41 -0.94 1.15
C LYS A 32 5.23 0.10 0.05
N GLU A 33 4.26 -0.12 -0.84
CA GLU A 33 3.98 0.82 -1.92
C GLU A 33 3.47 2.16 -1.39
N SER A 34 2.59 2.13 -0.39
CA SER A 34 2.10 3.34 0.28
C SER A 34 3.26 4.13 0.89
N LEU A 35 4.20 3.46 1.55
CA LEU A 35 5.38 4.12 2.13
C LEU A 35 6.27 4.78 1.07
N VAL A 36 6.49 4.12 -0.07
CA VAL A 36 7.25 4.69 -1.18
C VAL A 36 6.56 5.94 -1.72
N ARG A 37 5.25 5.87 -2.00
CA ARG A 37 4.48 7.00 -2.52
C ARG A 37 4.44 8.15 -1.53
N LEU A 38 4.27 7.87 -0.24
CA LEU A 38 4.32 8.89 0.80
C LEU A 38 5.69 9.57 0.85
N ALA A 39 6.78 8.82 0.75
CA ALA A 39 8.13 9.37 0.71
C ALA A 39 8.36 10.25 -0.53
N GLU A 40 7.82 9.89 -1.68
CA GLU A 40 7.89 10.69 -2.92
C GLU A 40 7.11 12.02 -2.83
N GLN A 41 6.10 12.11 -1.95
CA GLN A 41 5.34 13.34 -1.71
C GLN A 41 5.93 14.23 -0.61
N MET A 42 6.90 13.74 0.16
CA MET A 42 7.57 14.52 1.19
C MET A 42 8.60 15.45 0.55
N ASP A 43 8.60 16.72 0.94
CA ASP A 43 9.76 17.60 0.72
C ASP A 43 10.87 17.31 1.74
N ASP A 44 12.07 17.85 1.52
CA ASP A 44 13.24 17.60 2.38
C ASP A 44 12.98 17.94 3.87
N ALA A 45 12.17 18.98 4.13
CA ALA A 45 11.79 19.39 5.47
C ALA A 45 10.87 18.36 6.13
N THR A 46 9.82 17.94 5.42
CA THR A 46 8.86 16.92 5.89
C THR A 46 9.53 15.57 6.09
N ALA A 47 10.45 15.18 5.19
CA ALA A 47 11.22 13.95 5.33
C ALA A 47 12.13 13.97 6.58
N THR A 48 12.77 15.12 6.85
CA THR A 48 13.60 15.30 8.06
C THR A 48 12.74 15.23 9.34
N GLU A 49 11.57 15.85 9.34
CA GLU A 49 10.64 15.77 10.47
C GLU A 49 10.12 14.35 10.69
N PHE A 50 9.84 13.62 9.61
CA PHE A 50 9.39 12.23 9.66
C PHE A 50 10.47 11.32 10.26
N ASP A 51 11.72 11.43 9.81
CA ASP A 51 12.86 10.66 10.35
C ASP A 51 13.09 10.95 11.84
N ALA A 52 12.96 12.22 12.24
CA ALA A 52 13.05 12.61 13.65
C ALA A 52 11.89 12.03 14.48
N LEU A 53 10.71 11.88 13.90
CA LEU A 53 9.54 11.29 14.55
C LEU A 53 9.75 9.79 14.81
N LEU A 54 10.27 9.08 13.81
CA LEU A 54 10.63 7.66 13.91
C LEU A 54 11.75 7.42 14.93
N THR A 55 12.81 8.24 14.89
CA THR A 55 13.95 8.13 15.80
C THR A 55 13.56 8.34 17.27
N LYS A 56 12.52 9.15 17.53
CA LYS A 56 11.99 9.39 18.88
C LYS A 56 11.09 8.27 19.39
N GLY A 57 10.79 7.27 18.57
CA GLY A 57 9.89 6.19 18.92
C GLY A 57 8.44 6.66 19.07
N ALA A 58 8.01 7.59 18.20
CA ALA A 58 6.63 8.02 18.14
C ALA A 58 5.69 6.83 17.94
N SER A 59 4.50 6.92 18.53
CA SER A 59 3.46 5.91 18.37
C SER A 59 2.93 5.87 16.94
N GLU A 60 2.30 4.75 16.57
CA GLU A 60 1.64 4.58 15.27
C GLU A 60 0.59 5.68 15.02
N GLU A 61 -0.11 6.11 16.07
CA GLU A 61 -1.12 7.17 16.02
C GLU A 61 -0.49 8.54 15.71
N GLU A 62 0.66 8.84 16.32
CA GLU A 62 1.42 10.07 16.03
C GLU A 62 2.02 10.06 14.62
N ILE A 63 2.53 8.91 14.16
CA ILE A 63 3.02 8.72 12.79
C ILE A 63 1.88 8.94 11.78
N ALA A 64 0.72 8.33 12.02
CA ALA A 64 -0.45 8.47 11.16
C ALA A 64 -0.95 9.92 11.10
N ALA A 65 -1.02 10.60 12.25
CA ALA A 65 -1.40 12.01 12.32
C ALA A 65 -0.41 12.92 11.59
N PHE A 66 0.90 12.65 11.71
CA PHE A 66 1.92 13.37 10.95
C PHE A 66 1.71 13.20 9.45
N ILE A 67 1.55 11.96 8.98
CA ILE A 67 1.36 11.65 7.56
C ILE A 67 0.12 12.38 7.01
N GLN A 68 -1.03 12.30 7.69
CA GLN A 68 -2.26 12.96 7.24
C GLN A 68 -2.17 14.48 7.19
N THR A 69 -1.40 15.09 8.10
CA THR A 69 -1.37 16.55 8.25
C THR A 69 -0.23 17.22 7.50
N ARG A 70 0.88 16.50 7.28
CA ARG A 70 2.13 17.08 6.74
C ARG A 70 2.47 16.56 5.36
N VAL A 71 2.02 15.36 4.97
CA VAL A 71 2.31 14.79 3.65
C VAL A 71 1.19 15.14 2.68
N PRO A 72 1.44 15.97 1.64
CA PRO A 72 0.43 16.29 0.65
C PRO A 72 -0.05 15.04 -0.08
N GLY A 73 -1.37 14.89 -0.22
CA GLY A 73 -1.94 13.78 -0.98
C GLY A 73 -1.80 12.40 -0.32
N ALA A 74 -1.54 12.33 0.99
CA ALA A 74 -1.39 11.06 1.72
C ALA A 74 -2.55 10.07 1.48
N ASP A 75 -3.80 10.55 1.52
CA ASP A 75 -4.98 9.71 1.28
C ASP A 75 -5.02 9.16 -0.15
N VAL A 76 -4.56 9.95 -1.12
CA VAL A 76 -4.49 9.54 -2.54
C VAL A 76 -3.37 8.51 -2.73
N ALA A 77 -2.24 8.68 -2.06
CA ALA A 77 -1.13 7.72 -2.10
C ALA A 77 -1.52 6.35 -1.53
N MET A 78 -2.21 6.32 -0.38
CA MET A 78 -2.70 5.07 0.20
C MET A 78 -3.76 4.42 -0.69
N LYS A 79 -4.72 5.21 -1.18
CA LYS A 79 -5.76 4.69 -2.06
C LYS A 79 -5.19 4.12 -3.36
N GLY A 80 -4.22 4.79 -3.98
CA GLY A 80 -3.57 4.31 -5.19
C GLY A 80 -2.91 2.95 -4.99
N SER A 81 -2.24 2.74 -3.87
CA SER A 81 -1.60 1.45 -3.54
C SER A 81 -2.63 0.32 -3.38
N VAL A 82 -3.80 0.62 -2.82
CA VAL A 82 -4.91 -0.35 -2.75
C VAL A 82 -5.46 -0.65 -4.15
N ASP A 83 -5.68 0.38 -4.96
CA ASP A 83 -6.23 0.23 -6.32
C ASP A 83 -5.28 -0.59 -7.21
N ASP A 84 -3.97 -0.39 -7.10
CA ASP A 84 -2.96 -1.11 -7.88
C ASP A 84 -2.85 -2.59 -7.48
N VAL A 85 -2.84 -2.87 -6.18
CA VAL A 85 -2.86 -4.26 -5.68
C VAL A 85 -4.20 -4.92 -5.97
N GLN A 86 -5.31 -4.21 -5.88
CA GLN A 86 -6.63 -4.71 -6.28
C GLN A 86 -6.68 -5.05 -7.77
N GLY A 87 -6.10 -4.21 -8.65
CA GLY A 87 -6.00 -4.49 -10.08
C GLY A 87 -5.14 -5.73 -10.37
N ALA A 88 -4.03 -5.89 -9.64
CA ALA A 88 -3.16 -7.07 -9.76
C ALA A 88 -3.83 -8.36 -9.25
N ILE A 89 -4.72 -8.25 -8.25
CA ILE A 89 -5.43 -9.39 -7.67
C ILE A 89 -6.68 -9.73 -8.46
N LEU A 90 -7.60 -8.78 -8.65
CA LEU A 90 -8.93 -9.06 -9.21
C LEU A 90 -8.98 -8.95 -10.75
N GLY A 91 -7.93 -8.38 -11.37
CA GLY A 91 -7.93 -8.01 -12.77
C GLY A 91 -8.90 -6.87 -13.07
N ASP A 92 -8.58 -6.08 -14.10
CA ASP A 92 -9.48 -5.06 -14.63
C ASP A 92 -10.71 -5.76 -15.23
N LYS A 93 -11.86 -5.70 -14.55
CA LYS A 93 -13.10 -6.26 -15.09
C LYS A 93 -13.56 -5.35 -16.24
N PRO A 94 -13.85 -5.88 -17.44
CA PRO A 94 -14.33 -5.08 -18.56
C PRO A 94 -15.68 -4.39 -18.26
#